data_AF-A0A4Y2DMA1-F1
#
_entry.id   AF-A0A4Y2DMA1-F1
#
_cell.length_a   1.000
_cell.length_b   1.000
_cell.length_c   1.000
_cell.angle_alpha   90.00
_cell.angle_beta   90.00
_cell.angle_gamma   90.00
#
_symmetry.space_group_name_H-M   'P 1'
#
loop_
_entity.id
_entity.type
_entity.pdbx_description
1 polymer ?
#
loop_
_entity_poly.entity_id
_entity_poly.type
_entity_poly.pdbx_seq_one_letter_code
_entity_poly.pdbx_strand_id
1 'polypeptide(L)' 'MENDANPNPVLIQPMDQNVIQNIKLGYRKLLLTTILNDLLHNENLEKTQTNVNLKDVVFSLANWASVSTLLINKS' A
#
# COMPACT_ATOMS: atom_id res chain seq x y z
N MET A 1 -25.67 -8.66 -32.81
CA MET A 1 -25.47 -8.18 -31.43
C MET A 1 -23.97 -8.05 -31.28
N GLU A 2 -23.48 -6.82 -31.46
CA GLU A 2 -22.06 -6.46 -31.45
C GLU A 2 -21.57 -6.53 -30.00
N ASN A 3 -20.43 -7.17 -29.78
CA ASN A 3 -19.91 -7.44 -28.44
C ASN A 3 -18.98 -6.28 -28.08
N ASP A 4 -19.48 -5.33 -27.30
CA ASP A 4 -18.77 -4.11 -26.84
C ASP A 4 -17.65 -4.40 -25.81
N ALA A 5 -16.99 -5.56 -25.92
CA ALA A 5 -15.85 -5.89 -25.10
C ALA A 5 -14.65 -5.06 -25.56
N ASN A 6 -14.39 -3.95 -24.89
CA ASN A 6 -13.15 -3.18 -25.03
C ASN A 6 -11.94 -4.14 -24.95
N PRO A 7 -11.23 -4.40 -26.07
CA PRO A 7 -10.20 -5.44 -26.12
C PRO A 7 -8.88 -5.00 -25.46
N ASN A 8 -8.79 -3.75 -24.99
CA ASN A 8 -7.60 -3.19 -24.38
C ASN A 8 -7.81 -3.04 -22.87
N PRO A 9 -7.32 -3.98 -22.03
CA PRO A 9 -7.07 -3.65 -20.63
C PRO A 9 -6.14 -2.44 -20.61
N VAL A 10 -6.51 -1.40 -19.85
CA VAL A 10 -5.62 -0.26 -19.61
C VAL A 10 -4.34 -0.80 -18.99
N LEU A 11 -3.30 -0.92 -19.81
CA LEU A 11 -1.98 -1.35 -19.39
C LEU A 11 -1.40 -0.24 -18.53
N ILE A 12 -1.57 -0.38 -17.22
CA ILE A 12 -0.89 0.44 -16.22
C ILE A 12 0.61 0.40 -16.53
N GLN A 13 1.27 1.56 -16.50
CA GLN A 13 2.68 1.64 -16.85
C GLN A 13 3.50 0.67 -15.98
N PRO A 14 4.57 0.05 -16.52
CA PRO A 14 5.37 -0.92 -15.76
C PRO A 14 5.89 -0.39 -14.41
N MET A 15 6.18 0.92 -14.36
CA MET A 15 6.57 1.62 -13.12
C MET A 15 5.48 1.56 -12.05
N ASP A 16 4.25 1.88 -12.44
CA ASP A 16 3.08 1.90 -11.56
C ASP A 16 2.73 0.48 -11.09
N GLN A 17 2.96 -0.54 -11.93
CA GLN A 17 2.80 -1.95 -11.53
C GLN A 17 3.75 -2.32 -10.39
N ASN A 18 5.02 -1.91 -10.44
CA ASN A 18 5.99 -2.14 -9.36
C ASN A 18 5.58 -1.42 -8.07
N VAL A 19 5.11 -0.17 -8.17
CA VAL A 19 4.59 0.58 -7.01
C VAL A 19 3.40 -0.14 -6.37
N ILE A 20 2.44 -0.60 -7.18
CA ILE A 20 1.27 -1.35 -6.69
C ILE A 20 1.70 -2.67 -6.02
N GLN A 21 2.66 -3.39 -6.60
CA GLN A 21 3.17 -4.62 -6.00
C GLN A 21 3.87 -4.37 -4.65
N ASN A 22 4.66 -3.31 -4.54
CA ASN A 22 5.32 -2.93 -3.29
C ASN A 22 4.33 -2.52 -2.20
N ILE A 23 3.27 -1.78 -2.56
CA ILE A 23 2.18 -1.45 -1.63
C ILE A 23 1.48 -2.73 -1.15
N LYS A 24 1.15 -3.67 -2.06
CA LYS A 24 0.54 -4.96 -1.68
C LYS A 24 1.44 -5.77 -0.74
N LEU A 25 2.74 -5.80 -1.02
CA LEU A 25 3.72 -6.50 -0.19
C LEU A 25 3.86 -5.85 1.19
N GLY A 26 3.96 -4.52 1.24
CA GLY A 26 4.04 -3.75 2.48
C GLY A 26 2.81 -3.97 3.37
N TYR A 27 1.61 -3.96 2.77
CA TYR A 27 0.37 -4.24 3.49
C TYR A 27 0.35 -5.65 4.09
N ARG A 28 0.76 -6.67 3.33
CA ARG A 28 0.83 -8.05 3.84
C ARG A 28 1.82 -8.18 4.99
N LYS A 29 3.00 -7.55 4.89
CA LYS A 29 3.99 -7.54 5.98
C LYS A 29 3.42 -6.89 7.24
N LEU A 30 2.83 -5.70 7.10
CA LEU A 30 2.23 -4.98 8.21
C LEU A 30 1.12 -5.80 8.87
N LEU A 31 0.18 -6.33 8.07
CA LEU A 31 -0.92 -7.15 8.56
C LEU A 31 -0.41 -8.38 9.32
N LEU A 32 0.57 -9.09 8.78
CA LEU A 32 1.16 -10.26 9.45
C LEU A 32 1.82 -9.87 10.79
N THR A 33 2.57 -8.76 10.82
CA THR A 33 3.19 -8.31 12.08
C THR A 33 2.15 -7.94 13.13
N THR A 34 1.07 -7.27 12.75
CA THR A 34 0.00 -6.88 13.69
C THR A 34 -0.75 -8.12 14.19
N ILE A 35 -1.07 -9.08 13.32
CA ILE A 35 -1.69 -10.35 13.73
C ILE A 35 -0.80 -11.11 14.71
N LEU A 36 0.50 -11.22 14.43
CA LEU A 36 1.44 -11.91 15.32
C LEU A 36 1.56 -11.23 16.69
N ASN A 37 1.59 -9.90 16.72
CA ASN A 37 1.58 -9.14 17.97
C ASN A 37 0.28 -9.37 18.74
N ASP A 38 -0.88 -9.33 18.09
CA ASP A 38 -2.16 -9.45 18.78
C ASP A 38 -2.39 -10.87 19.31
N LEU A 39 -1.93 -11.89 18.57
CA LEU A 39 -1.88 -13.28 19.07
C LEU A 39 -0.96 -13.43 20.30
N LEU A 40 0.16 -12.72 20.34
CA LEU A 40 1.08 -12.73 21.49
C LEU A 40 0.42 -12.13 22.74
N HIS A 41 -0.43 -11.13 22.58
CA HIS A 41 -1.13 -10.45 23.67
C HIS A 41 -2.54 -11.03 23.95
N ASN A 42 -2.93 -12.10 23.24
CA ASN A 42 -4.25 -12.72 23.31
C ASN A 42 -5.40 -11.71 23.04
N GLU A 43 -5.16 -10.75 22.16
CA GLU A 43 -6.16 -9.78 21.72
C GLU A 43 -7.03 -10.33 20.58
N ASN A 44 -8.22 -9.72 20.37
CA ASN A 44 -9.14 -10.15 19.32
C ASN A 44 -8.68 -9.67 17.93
N LEU A 45 -8.48 -10.62 17.02
CA LEU A 45 -8.09 -10.41 15.61
C LEU A 45 -9.02 -9.48 14.82
N GLU A 46 -10.30 -9.38 15.18
CA GLU A 46 -11.25 -8.49 14.50
C GLU A 46 -10.85 -7.01 14.64
N LYS A 47 -10.27 -6.62 15.78
CA LYS A 47 -9.79 -5.25 16.03
C LYS A 47 -8.50 -4.95 15.26
N THR A 48 -7.65 -5.96 15.10
CA THR A 48 -6.39 -5.91 14.34
C THR A 48 -6.63 -5.51 12.89
N GLN A 49 -7.61 -6.16 12.25
CA GLN A 49 -7.91 -5.97 10.84
C GLN A 49 -8.47 -4.57 10.55
N THR A 50 -9.14 -3.94 11.54
CA THR A 50 -9.64 -2.55 11.40
C THR A 50 -8.54 -1.51 11.55
N ASN A 51 -7.47 -1.81 12.28
CA ASN A 51 -6.35 -0.87 12.53
C ASN A 51 -5.32 -0.83 11.40
N VAL A 52 -5.16 -1.90 10.62
CA VAL A 52 -4.19 -1.93 9.52
C VAL A 52 -4.77 -1.22 8.30
N ASN A 53 -4.29 -0.02 7.99
CA ASN A 53 -4.79 0.79 6.87
C ASN A 53 -3.78 0.91 5.71
N LEU A 54 -4.28 0.89 4.48
CA LEU A 54 -3.48 1.09 3.27
C LEU A 54 -2.72 2.43 3.28
N LYS A 55 -3.29 3.47 3.87
CA LYS A 55 -2.66 4.80 3.97
C LYS A 55 -1.31 4.75 4.70
N ASP A 56 -1.18 3.90 5.72
CA ASP A 56 0.03 3.81 6.55
C ASP A 56 1.15 3.10 5.77
N VAL A 57 0.77 2.13 4.93
CA VAL A 57 1.70 1.46 4.00
C VAL A 57 2.18 2.42 2.92
N VAL A 58 1.29 3.19 2.32
CA VAL A 58 1.66 4.21 1.33
C VAL A 58 2.56 5.27 1.96
N PHE A 59 2.23 5.70 3.19
CA PHE A 59 3.01 6.69 3.92
C PHE A 59 4.42 6.19 4.25
N SER A 60 4.56 4.95 4.72
CA SER A 60 5.87 4.33 5.02
C SER A 60 6.74 4.07 3.80
N LEU A 61 6.13 3.87 2.62
CA LEU A 61 6.87 3.67 1.37
C LEU A 61 7.40 4.98 0.78
N ALA A 62 6.77 6.11 1.11
CA ALA A 62 7.18 7.41 0.61
C ALA A 62 8.41 7.95 1.37
N ASN A 63 9.46 8.32 0.62
CA ASN A 63 10.64 8.99 1.17
C ASN A 63 10.37 10.49 1.37
N TRP A 64 9.53 10.82 2.36
CA TRP A 64 9.09 12.19 2.64
C TRP A 64 10.23 13.17 2.89
N ALA A 65 11.31 12.72 3.53
CA ALA A 65 12.48 13.57 3.80
C ALA A 65 13.06 14.15 2.51
N SER A 66 13.14 13.33 1.45
CA SER A 66 13.61 13.77 0.14
C SER A 66 12.64 14.75 -0.55
N VAL A 67 11.33 14.54 -0.40
CA VAL A 67 10.29 15.42 -0.96
C VAL A 67 10.35 16.81 -0.29
N SER A 68 10.50 16.85 1.04
CA SER A 68 10.62 18.11 1.78
C SER A 68 11.86 18.90 1.38
N THR A 69 13.03 18.27 1.28
CA THR A 69 14.26 18.97 0.84
C THR A 69 14.15 19.55 -0.57
N LEU A 70 13.51 18.84 -1.51
CA LEU A 70 13.37 19.31 -2.88
C LEU A 70 12.46 20.53 -2.99
N LEU A 71 11.35 20.55 -2.24
CA LEU A 71 10.39 21.65 -2.24
C LEU A 71 10.92 22.89 -1.51
N ILE A 72 11.62 22.68 -0.39
CA ILE A 72 12.19 23.77 0.42
C ILE A 72 13.35 24.46 -0.33
N ASN A 73 14.20 23.71 -1.03
CA ASN A 73 15.35 24.27 -1.76
C ASN A 73 14.98 24.99 -3.07
N LYS A 74 13.70 24.98 -3.47
CA LYS A 74 13.21 25.59 -4.70
C LYS A 74 12.35 26.84 -4.46
N SER A 75 12.17 27.23 -3.19
CA SER A 75 11.44 28.44 -2.78
C SER A 75 12.33 29.67 -2.65
#